data_AF-A0A833RIM4-F1
#
_entry.id   AF-A0A833RIM4-F1
#
_cell.length_a   1.000
_cell.length_b   1.000
_cell.length_c   1.000
_cell.angle_alpha   90.00
_cell.angle_beta   90.00
_cell.angle_gamma   90.00
#
_symmetry.space_group_name_H-M   'P 1'
#
loop_
_entity.id
_entity.type
_entity.pdbx_description
1 polymer ?
#
loop_
_entity_poly.entity_id
_entity_poly.type
_entity_poly.pdbx_seq_one_letter_code
_entity_poly.pdbx_strand_id
1 'polypeptide(L)'
;MLLLYKKLLPVCEGERWPNLSLSSEASRLFVTWSILYNYPEALEDAFNSMEGVLCQKAEGAMYLFPRIKLPEKAIEAAKKASSSHRH
;
A
#
# COMPACT_ATOMS: atom_id res chain seq x y z
N MET A 1 6.45 12.95 19.54
CA MET A 1 6.87 13.80 18.41
C MET A 1 8.30 13.52 17.99
N LEU A 2 9.34 13.87 18.78
CA LEU A 2 10.75 13.67 18.38
C LEU A 2 11.17 12.21 18.11
N LEU A 3 10.60 11.24 18.83
CA LEU A 3 10.89 9.81 18.59
C LEU A 3 10.25 9.25 17.31
N LEU A 4 9.13 9.84 16.85
CA LEU A 4 8.49 9.52 15.56
C LEU A 4 9.35 10.02 14.39
N TYR A 5 9.89 11.25 14.51
CA TYR A 5 10.81 11.82 13.51
C TYR A 5 12.07 10.98 13.29
N LYS A 6 12.58 10.30 14.32
CA LYS A 6 13.78 9.46 14.22
C LYS A 6 13.53 8.12 13.51
N LYS A 7 12.28 7.63 13.46
CA LYS A 7 11.87 6.43 12.70
C LYS A 7 11.56 6.75 11.21
N LEU A 8 11.21 8.00 10.93
CA LEU A 8 10.96 8.58 9.61
C LEU A 8 12.23 8.83 8.77
N LEU A 9 13.42 8.64 9.36
CA LEU A 9 14.72 8.97 8.80
C LEU A 9 15.56 7.72 8.46
N PRO A 10 15.09 6.82 7.59
CA PRO A 10 16.06 6.23 6.65
C PRO A 10 15.44 5.84 5.30
N VAL A 11 15.13 6.82 4.44
CA VAL A 11 15.01 6.58 2.98
C VAL A 11 15.65 7.68 2.12
N CYS A 12 15.97 8.86 2.67
CA CYS A 12 16.58 9.94 1.89
C CYS A 12 17.77 10.59 2.65
N GLU A 13 18.88 9.86 2.80
CA GLU A 13 20.18 10.50 3.06
C GLU A 13 20.64 11.19 1.77
N GLY A 14 20.15 12.41 1.52
CA GLY A 14 20.57 13.16 0.34
C GLY A 14 20.09 14.62 0.30
N GLU A 15 18.90 14.93 0.83
CA GLU A 15 18.40 16.31 0.78
C GLU A 15 18.34 16.95 2.16
N ARG A 16 19.29 17.85 2.37
CA ARG A 16 19.33 18.79 3.48
C ARG A 16 18.14 19.74 3.36
N TRP A 17 17.04 19.41 4.02
CA TRP A 17 15.84 20.24 4.06
C TRP A 17 16.18 21.63 4.63
N PRO A 18 15.98 22.72 3.87
CA PRO A 18 16.17 24.06 4.40
C PRO A 18 15.03 24.37 5.38
N ASN A 19 15.40 24.81 6.59
CA ASN A 19 14.60 25.48 7.63
C ASN A 19 13.07 25.55 7.40
N LEU A 20 12.40 24.42 7.63
CA LEU A 20 10.94 24.27 7.60
C LEU A 20 10.30 25.11 8.72
N SER A 21 9.32 25.95 8.39
CA SER A 21 8.48 26.60 9.40
C SER A 21 7.61 25.52 10.06
N LEU A 22 7.95 25.20 11.31
CA LEU A 22 8.00 23.83 11.85
C LEU A 22 6.66 23.12 12.16
N SER A 23 5.48 23.71 11.89
CA SER A 23 4.19 23.17 12.38
C SER A 23 3.17 22.79 11.31
N SER A 24 2.97 23.60 10.27
CA SER A 24 1.94 23.34 9.24
C SER A 24 2.41 22.33 8.20
N GLU A 25 3.66 22.40 7.76
CA GLU A 25 4.26 21.50 6.77
C GLU A 25 4.62 20.14 7.38
N ALA A 26 5.02 20.14 8.65
CA ALA A 26 5.19 18.92 9.45
C ALA A 26 3.92 18.07 9.46
N SER A 27 2.76 18.71 9.61
CA SER A 27 1.45 18.03 9.60
C SER A 27 1.14 17.44 8.22
N ARG A 28 1.45 18.16 7.13
CA ARG A 28 1.28 17.66 5.76
C ARG A 28 2.17 16.44 5.48
N LEU A 29 3.45 16.54 5.83
CA LEU A 29 4.41 15.44 5.67
C LEU A 29 4.03 14.21 6.50
N PHE A 30 3.48 14.42 7.70
CA PHE A 30 2.97 13.32 8.53
C PHE A 30 1.81 12.57 7.88
N VAL A 31 0.83 13.27 7.32
CA VAL A 31 -0.30 12.65 6.61
C VAL A 31 0.19 11.87 5.40
N THR A 32 1.05 12.47 4.59
CA THR A 32 1.64 11.80 3.42
C THR A 32 2.41 10.55 3.82
N TRP A 33 3.26 10.62 4.85
CA TRP A 33 4.01 9.47 5.32
C TRP A 33 3.09 8.37 5.85
N SER A 34 2.04 8.73 6.59
CA SER A 34 1.07 7.74 7.08
C SER A 34 0.39 6.99 5.93
N ILE A 35 0.08 7.67 4.82
CA ILE A 35 -0.51 7.05 3.64
C ILE A 35 0.49 6.12 2.92
N LEU A 36 1.77 6.48 2.88
CA LEU A 36 2.79 5.71 2.17
C LEU A 36 3.35 4.53 2.96
N TYR A 37 3.40 4.62 4.29
CA TYR A 37 4.09 3.63 5.13
C TYR A 37 3.15 2.83 6.02
N ASN A 38 2.18 3.47 6.69
CA ASN A 38 1.30 2.74 7.63
C ASN A 38 0.10 2.10 6.92
N TYR A 39 -0.48 2.80 5.95
CA TYR A 39 -1.68 2.32 5.25
C TYR A 39 -1.45 1.04 4.44
N PRO A 40 -0.33 0.86 3.72
CA PRO A 40 -0.08 -0.37 2.98
C PRO A 40 0.10 -1.60 3.89
N GLU A 41 0.72 -1.45 5.07
CA GLU A 41 0.83 -2.54 6.04
C GLU A 41 -0.56 -2.97 6.55
N ALA A 42 -1.43 -2.01 6.88
CA ALA A 42 -2.80 -2.31 7.31
C ALA A 42 -3.64 -3.00 6.22
N LEU A 43 -3.44 -2.62 4.95
CA LEU A 43 -4.11 -3.27 3.82
C LEU A 43 -3.56 -4.67 3.55
N GLU A 44 -2.24 -4.87 3.66
CA GLU A 44 -1.63 -6.19 3.52
C GLU A 44 -2.23 -7.18 4.52
N ASP A 45 -2.33 -6.78 5.79
CA ASP A 45 -2.93 -7.60 6.84
C ASP A 45 -4.39 -7.94 6.53
N ALA A 46 -5.16 -6.95 6.06
CA ALA A 46 -6.55 -7.17 5.64
C ALA A 46 -6.63 -8.15 4.46
N PHE A 47 -5.80 -8.00 3.42
CA PHE A 47 -5.78 -8.92 2.27
C PHE A 47 -5.37 -10.33 2.66
N ASN A 48 -4.37 -10.48 3.53
CA ASN A 48 -3.90 -11.78 3.99
C ASN A 48 -4.86 -12.47 4.96
N SER A 49 -5.78 -11.72 5.60
CA SER A 49 -6.85 -12.30 6.43
C SER A 49 -7.99 -12.94 5.62
N MET A 50 -8.09 -12.62 4.33
CA MET A 50 -9.13 -13.18 3.45
C MET A 50 -8.73 -14.56 2.91
N GLU A 51 -9.68 -15.50 2.91
CA GLU A 51 -9.45 -16.84 2.40
C GLU A 51 -9.14 -16.84 0.89
N GLY A 52 -8.05 -17.52 0.51
CA GLY A 52 -7.64 -17.63 -0.89
C GLY A 52 -6.95 -16.38 -1.44
N VAL A 53 -6.74 -15.33 -0.64
CA VAL A 53 -6.00 -14.13 -1.03
C VAL A 53 -4.63 -14.13 -0.37
N LEU A 54 -3.58 -13.82 -1.13
CA LEU A 54 -2.21 -13.76 -0.63
C LEU A 54 -1.54 -12.50 -1.17
N CYS A 55 -1.19 -11.60 -0.26
CA CYS A 55 -0.59 -10.31 -0.54
C CYS A 55 0.84 -10.26 0.00
N GLN A 56 1.76 -9.74 -0.82
CA GLN A 56 3.14 -9.50 -0.40
C GLN A 56 3.25 -8.16 0.33
N LYS A 57 4.30 -8.02 1.14
CA LYS A 57 4.60 -6.80 1.87
C LYS A 57 4.84 -5.62 0.93
N ALA A 58 4.16 -4.50 1.20
CA ALA A 58 4.43 -3.24 0.51
C ALA A 58 5.61 -2.53 1.16
N GLU A 59 6.67 -2.29 0.39
CA GLU A 59 7.84 -1.50 0.80
C GLU A 59 7.62 -0.01 0.49
N GLY A 60 6.61 0.60 1.12
CA GLY A 60 6.36 2.05 0.99
C GLY A 60 5.64 2.47 -0.29
N ALA A 61 4.98 1.55 -0.99
CA ALA A 61 4.22 1.81 -2.21
C ALA A 61 2.73 2.04 -1.94
N MET A 62 2.08 2.87 -2.75
CA MET A 62 0.64 3.14 -2.65
C MET A 62 -0.25 1.96 -3.09
N TYR A 63 0.30 0.98 -3.82
CA TYR A 63 -0.46 -0.09 -4.43
C TYR A 63 0.05 -1.46 -3.98
N LEU A 64 -0.90 -2.36 -3.74
CA LEU A 64 -0.67 -3.76 -3.39
C LEU A 64 -1.20 -4.64 -4.52
N PHE A 65 -0.48 -5.74 -4.80
CA PHE A 65 -0.85 -6.72 -5.82
C PHE A 65 -1.17 -8.07 -5.19
N PRO A 66 -2.40 -8.26 -4.65
CA PRO A 66 -2.79 -9.52 -4.06
C PRO A 66 -2.96 -10.61 -5.12
N ARG A 67 -2.46 -11.81 -4.84
CA ARG A 67 -2.70 -13.02 -5.61
C ARG A 67 -3.95 -13.71 -5.07
N ILE A 68 -4.96 -13.87 -5.92
CA ILE A 68 -6.21 -14.55 -5.57
C ILE A 68 -6.20 -15.95 -6.16
N LYS A 69 -6.41 -16.96 -5.32
CA LYS A 69 -6.66 -18.34 -5.73
C LYS A 69 -8.13 -18.47 -6.11
N LEU A 70 -8.40 -18.44 -7.41
CA LEU A 70 -9.75 -18.58 -7.94
C LEU A 70 -10.18 -20.05 -7.91
N PRO A 71 -11.38 -20.38 -7.42
CA PRO A 71 -11.92 -21.73 -7.52
C PRO A 71 -12.28 -22.07 -8.97
N GLU A 72 -12.22 -23.35 -9.34
CA GLU A 72 -12.46 -23.82 -10.72
C GLU A 72 -13.81 -23.35 -11.29
N LYS A 73 -14.86 -23.32 -10.47
CA LYS A 73 -16.19 -22.82 -10.86
C LYS A 73 -16.15 -21.36 -11.34
N ALA A 74 -15.35 -20.51 -10.71
CA ALA A 74 -15.20 -19.12 -11.11
C ALA A 74 -14.42 -19.00 -12.42
N ILE A 75 -13.43 -19.86 -12.64
CA ILE A 75 -12.67 -19.93 -13.89
C ILE A 75 -13.58 -20.35 -15.05
N GLU A 76 -14.44 -21.36 -14.85
CA GLU A 76 -15.41 -21.80 -15.85
C GLU A 76 -16.44 -20.72 -16.19
N ALA A 77 -16.95 -20.00 -15.19
CA ALA A 77 -17.86 -18.89 -15.39
C ALA A 77 -17.20 -17.73 -16.16
N ALA A 78 -15.96 -17.38 -15.80
CA ALA A 78 -15.18 -16.36 -16.50
C ALA A 78 -14.93 -16.76 -17.97
N LYS A 79 -14.61 -18.02 -18.25
CA LYS A 79 -14.47 -18.53 -19.62
C LYS A 79 -15.76 -18.35 -20.41
N LYS A 80 -16.91 -18.75 -19.85
CA LYS A 80 -18.24 -18.57 -20.49
C LYS A 80 -18.58 -17.10 -20.76
N ALA A 81 -18.28 -16.21 -19.82
CA ALA A 81 -18.51 -14.76 -19.97
C ALA A 81 -17.55 -14.11 -20.99
N SER A 82 -16.29 -14.53 -21.02
CA SER A 82 -15.28 -14.02 -21.97
C SER A 82 -15.61 -14.39 -23.43
N SER A 83 -16.35 -15.48 -23.66
CA SER A 83 -16.90 -15.81 -24.97
C SER A 83 -18.06 -14.92 -25.43
N SER A 84 -18.70 -14.14 -24.55
CA SER A 84 -19.87 -13.30 -24.90
C SER A 84 -19.58 -11.79 -24.99
N HIS A 85 -18.38 -11.33 -24.64
CA HIS A 85 -17.95 -9.93 -24.76
C HIS A 85 -16.60 -9.86 -25.47
N ARG A 86 -16.60 -10.14 -26.78
CA ARG A 86 -15.51 -9.83 -27.68
C ARG A 86 -16.05 -8.83 -28.70
N HIS A 87 -15.98 -7.55 -28.35
CA HIS A 87 -16.11 -6.44 -29.31
C HIS A 87 -14.71 -5.99 -29.69
#